data_AF-A0A521KAP2-F1
#
_entry.id   AF-A0A521KAP2-F1
#
_cell.length_a   1.000
_cell.length_b   1.000
_cell.length_c   1.000
_cell.angle_alpha   90.00
_cell.angle_beta   90.00
_cell.angle_gamma   90.00
#
_symmetry.space_group_name_H-M   'P 1'
#
loop_
_entity.id
_entity.type
_entity.pdbx_description
1 polymer ?
#
loop_
_entity_poly.entity_id
_entity_poly.type
_entity_poly.pdbx_seq_one_letter_code
_entity_poly.pdbx_strand_id
1 'polypeptide(L)'
;TLGAATFAITSDDVVGLIVGALAVGFTLDRWFGPRLRGAERPMTQPSTPKAAFWSTLAGYTSFVAHAGGPPLNVLLLPQRLDKSVYVGTTVMFFALANYVKLIPYTLIGQFDGANLGTSLVLAPLAPVGFGLGYFFNQRVNEVVFYRIAYGALFATGLKLLWDGRAVLGL
;
A
#
# COMPACT_ATOMS: atom_id res chain seq x y z
N THR A 1 -11.40 4.54 10.23
CA THR A 1 -10.46 3.43 10.54
C THR A 1 -9.33 3.95 11.41
N LEU A 2 -8.57 3.08 12.09
CA LEU A 2 -7.39 3.48 12.86
C LEU A 2 -6.41 4.36 12.07
N GLY A 3 -6.27 4.13 10.76
CA GLY A 3 -5.49 4.99 9.86
C GLY A 3 -5.99 6.43 9.77
N ALA A 4 -7.30 6.64 9.79
CA ALA A 4 -7.87 7.99 9.81
C ALA A 4 -7.78 8.68 11.18
N ALA A 5 -8.04 7.91 12.24
CA ALA A 5 -7.95 8.42 13.61
C ALA A 5 -6.52 8.87 13.95
N THR A 6 -5.52 8.21 13.37
CA THR A 6 -4.12 8.64 13.44
C THR A 6 -3.84 9.77 12.45
N PHE A 7 -4.20 9.66 11.18
CA PHE A 7 -3.93 10.70 10.17
C PHE A 7 -4.43 12.10 10.57
N ALA A 8 -5.62 12.21 11.17
CA ALA A 8 -6.18 13.51 11.59
C ALA A 8 -5.38 14.21 12.70
N ILE A 9 -4.52 13.50 13.42
CA ILE A 9 -3.69 14.02 14.52
C ILE A 9 -2.19 13.93 14.21
N THR A 10 -1.83 13.54 12.98
CA THR A 10 -0.46 13.17 12.59
C THR A 10 0.08 14.19 11.61
N SER A 11 1.24 14.81 11.92
CA SER A 11 1.89 15.75 11.02
C SER A 11 2.34 15.08 9.72
N ASP A 12 2.45 15.87 8.64
CA ASP A 12 2.93 15.40 7.33
C ASP A 12 4.26 14.64 7.44
N ASP A 13 5.13 15.06 8.37
CA ASP A 13 6.42 14.42 8.65
C ASP A 13 6.27 12.99 9.18
N VAL A 14 5.30 12.74 10.06
CA VAL A 14 5.04 11.41 10.61
C VAL A 14 4.41 10.51 9.54
N VAL A 15 3.51 11.05 8.70
CA VAL A 15 2.97 10.32 7.53
C VAL A 15 4.11 9.94 6.59
N GLY A 16 5.00 10.89 6.28
CA GLY A 16 6.21 10.65 5.50
C GLY A 16 7.07 9.54 6.10
N LEU A 17 7.27 9.56 7.42
CA LEU A 17 8.06 8.56 8.14
C LEU A 17 7.44 7.15 8.06
N ILE A 18 6.12 7.03 8.22
CA ILE A 18 5.39 5.76 8.07
C ILE A 18 5.52 5.23 6.64
N VAL A 19 5.27 6.08 5.64
CA VAL A 19 5.39 5.69 4.23
C VAL A 19 6.83 5.29 3.90
N GLY A 20 7.81 6.04 4.40
CA GLY A 20 9.23 5.77 4.23
C GLY A 20 9.64 4.43 4.85
N ALA A 21 9.21 4.17 6.08
CA ALA A 21 9.47 2.91 6.77
C ALA A 21 8.84 1.71 6.03
N LEU A 22 7.62 1.86 5.53
CA LEU A 22 6.95 0.82 4.73
C LEU A 22 7.70 0.58 3.41
N ALA A 23 8.07 1.63 2.69
CA ALA A 23 8.80 1.54 1.42
C ALA A 23 10.16 0.84 1.59
N VAL A 24 10.93 1.22 2.61
CA VAL A 24 12.21 0.58 2.96
C VAL A 24 11.99 -0.87 3.43
N GLY A 25 11.02 -1.12 4.31
CA GLY A 25 10.70 -2.47 4.77
C GLY A 25 10.32 -3.42 3.63
N PHE A 26 9.51 -2.95 2.67
CA PHE A 26 9.11 -3.74 1.51
C PHE A 26 10.24 -4.05 0.55
N THR A 27 11.09 -3.06 0.27
CA THR A 27 12.25 -3.24 -0.60
C THR A 27 13.26 -4.21 0.01
N LEU A 28 13.50 -4.11 1.32
CA LEU A 28 14.34 -5.06 2.06
C LEU A 28 13.74 -6.47 2.09
N ASP A 29 12.44 -6.65 2.39
CA ASP A 29 11.79 -7.97 2.33
C ASP A 29 11.86 -8.56 0.91
N ARG A 30 11.76 -7.73 -0.14
CA ARG A 30 11.90 -8.22 -1.52
C ARG A 30 13.31 -8.68 -1.85
N TRP A 31 14.34 -7.92 -1.46
CA TRP A 31 15.74 -8.22 -1.76
C TRP A 31 16.31 -9.36 -0.92
N PHE A 32 15.89 -9.47 0.34
CA PHE A 32 16.45 -10.43 1.30
C PHE A 32 15.47 -11.54 1.71
N GLY A 33 14.16 -11.31 1.64
CA GLY A 33 13.13 -12.26 2.05
C GLY A 33 13.15 -13.60 1.30
N PRO A 34 13.35 -13.66 -0.04
CA PRO A 34 13.50 -14.92 -0.75
C PRO A 34 14.69 -15.77 -0.28
N ARG A 35 15.76 -15.13 0.22
CA ARG A 35 16.94 -15.82 0.77
C ARG A 35 16.70 -16.36 2.19
N LEU A 36 15.77 -15.75 2.93
CA LEU A 36 15.41 -16.12 4.30
C LEU A 36 14.25 -17.13 4.36
N ARG A 37 13.42 -17.19 3.32
CA ARG A 37 12.29 -18.13 3.21
C ARG A 37 12.76 -19.46 2.61
N GLY A 38 13.67 -20.12 3.32
CA GLY A 38 13.89 -21.55 3.16
C GLY A 38 12.67 -22.32 3.69
N ALA A 39 12.25 -23.34 2.94
CA ALA A 39 11.11 -24.22 3.18
C ALA A 39 9.72 -23.72 2.75
N GLU A 40 9.02 -24.57 1.99
CA GLU A 40 7.59 -24.48 1.72
C GLU A 40 6.83 -24.38 3.05
N ARG A 41 6.12 -23.27 3.26
CA ARG A 41 5.28 -23.13 4.46
C ARG A 41 4.04 -24.00 4.30
N PRO A 42 3.65 -24.78 5.34
CA PRO A 42 2.45 -25.59 5.31
C PRO A 42 1.19 -24.74 5.11
N MET A 43 0.19 -25.30 4.42
CA MET A 43 -1.13 -24.69 4.28
C MET A 43 -1.69 -24.43 5.66
N THR A 44 -1.96 -23.17 5.99
CA THR A 44 -2.41 -22.81 7.34
C THR A 44 -3.58 -21.84 7.24
N GLN A 45 -4.67 -22.16 7.93
CA GLN A 45 -5.71 -21.17 8.18
C GLN A 45 -5.22 -20.21 9.28
N PRO A 46 -5.30 -18.89 9.06
CA PRO A 46 -4.83 -17.93 10.05
C PRO A 46 -5.69 -18.02 11.31
N SER A 47 -5.03 -18.00 12.47
CA SER A 47 -5.73 -17.81 13.74
C SER A 47 -6.42 -16.44 13.76
N THR A 48 -7.54 -16.32 14.48
CA THR A 48 -8.30 -15.07 14.60
C THR A 48 -7.43 -13.85 14.96
N PRO A 49 -6.46 -13.94 15.89
CA PRO A 49 -5.57 -12.81 16.20
C PRO A 49 -4.65 -12.43 15.02
N LYS A 50 -4.11 -13.43 14.31
CA LYS A 50 -3.26 -13.20 13.13
C LYS A 50 -4.07 -12.57 12.01
N ALA A 51 -5.28 -13.05 11.76
CA ALA A 51 -6.20 -12.47 10.78
C ALA A 51 -6.56 -11.02 11.09
N ALA A 52 -6.88 -10.72 12.35
CA ALA A 52 -7.18 -9.36 12.80
C ALA A 52 -5.98 -8.42 12.61
N PHE A 53 -4.78 -8.85 13.02
CA PHE A 53 -3.56 -8.06 12.88
C PHE A 53 -3.24 -7.73 11.42
N TRP A 54 -3.13 -8.73 10.55
CA TRP A 54 -2.75 -8.52 9.15
C TRP A 54 -3.82 -7.78 8.34
N SER A 55 -5.11 -8.00 8.62
CA SER A 55 -6.20 -7.25 7.99
C SER A 55 -6.22 -5.80 8.44
N THR A 56 -5.95 -5.53 9.72
CA THR A 56 -5.85 -4.15 10.24
C THR A 56 -4.65 -3.43 9.63
N LEU A 57 -3.49 -4.10 9.56
CA LEU A 57 -2.29 -3.54 8.95
C LEU A 57 -2.50 -3.29 7.45
N ALA A 58 -3.18 -4.20 6.73
CA ALA A 58 -3.56 -4.00 5.33
C ALA A 58 -4.48 -2.78 5.16
N GLY A 59 -5.48 -2.61 6.02
CA GLY A 59 -6.36 -1.45 6.01
C GLY A 59 -5.62 -0.13 6.30
N TYR A 60 -4.72 -0.15 7.27
CA TYR A 60 -3.89 1.01 7.64
C TYR A 60 -2.94 1.43 6.51
N THR A 61 -2.14 0.49 6.00
CA THR A 61 -1.20 0.74 4.88
C THR A 61 -1.92 1.09 3.59
N SER A 62 -3.13 0.57 3.35
CA SER A 62 -4.01 1.00 2.26
C SER A 62 -4.47 2.44 2.44
N PHE A 63 -4.84 2.84 3.66
CA PHE A 63 -5.26 4.22 3.95
C PHE A 63 -4.12 5.22 3.72
N VAL A 64 -2.94 4.93 4.27
CA VAL A 64 -1.80 5.85 4.28
C VAL A 64 -1.08 5.90 2.93
N ALA A 65 -0.87 4.77 2.27
CA ALA A 65 0.01 4.66 1.11
C ALA A 65 -0.59 3.89 -0.07
N HIS A 66 -1.87 3.50 -0.01
CA HIS A 66 -2.46 2.53 -0.95
C HIS A 66 -1.68 1.20 -1.06
N ALA A 67 -0.87 0.87 -0.04
CA ALA A 67 0.05 -0.25 -0.03
C ALA A 67 -0.46 -1.44 0.80
N GLY A 68 -1.78 -1.66 0.83
CA GLY A 68 -2.40 -2.70 1.66
C GLY A 68 -2.23 -4.13 1.14
N GLY A 69 -1.80 -4.30 -0.11
CA GLY A 69 -1.69 -5.61 -0.77
C GLY A 69 -0.74 -6.58 -0.07
N PRO A 70 0.53 -6.22 0.20
CA PRO A 70 1.46 -7.15 0.80
C PRO A 70 1.07 -7.65 2.20
N PRO A 71 0.58 -6.81 3.16
CA PRO A 71 0.08 -7.33 4.45
C PRO A 71 -1.10 -8.28 4.28
N LEU A 72 -2.02 -8.00 3.35
CA LEU A 72 -3.12 -8.91 3.02
C LEU A 72 -2.60 -10.23 2.42
N ASN A 73 -1.55 -10.17 1.60
CA ASN A 73 -0.93 -11.35 1.00
C ASN A 73 -0.25 -12.26 2.03
N VAL A 74 0.30 -11.70 3.12
CA VAL A 74 0.81 -12.50 4.25
C VAL A 74 -0.31 -13.34 4.88
N LEU A 75 -1.55 -12.84 4.85
CA LEU A 75 -2.72 -13.56 5.35
C LEU A 75 -3.26 -14.59 4.35
N LEU A 76 -3.41 -14.21 3.07
CA LEU A 76 -4.12 -15.00 2.06
C LEU A 76 -3.24 -16.02 1.33
N LEU A 77 -1.99 -15.71 1.00
CA LEU A 77 -1.13 -16.62 0.22
C LEU A 77 -0.91 -17.99 0.88
N PRO A 78 -0.68 -18.09 2.22
CA PRO A 78 -0.53 -19.39 2.87
C PRO A 78 -1.78 -20.27 2.86
N GLN A 79 -2.95 -19.70 2.55
CA GLN A 79 -4.23 -20.44 2.52
C GLN A 79 -4.41 -21.23 1.22
N ARG A 80 -3.63 -20.93 0.17
CA ARG A 80 -3.70 -21.57 -1.16
C ARG A 80 -5.13 -21.67 -1.70
N LEU A 81 -5.89 -20.58 -1.54
CA LEU A 81 -7.24 -20.45 -2.08
C LEU A 81 -7.22 -20.61 -3.60
N ASP A 82 -8.33 -21.10 -4.16
CA ASP A 82 -8.55 -21.04 -5.60
C ASP A 82 -8.39 -19.62 -6.12
N LYS A 83 -7.83 -19.49 -7.33
CA LYS A 83 -7.49 -18.19 -7.93
C LYS A 83 -8.67 -17.21 -7.92
N SER A 84 -9.87 -17.68 -8.25
CA SER A 84 -11.08 -16.86 -8.26
C SER A 84 -11.46 -16.37 -6.86
N VAL A 85 -11.36 -17.24 -5.85
CA VAL A 85 -11.65 -16.91 -4.45
C VAL A 85 -10.61 -15.94 -3.90
N TYR A 86 -9.32 -16.14 -4.19
CA TYR A 86 -8.26 -15.23 -3.79
C TYR A 86 -8.45 -13.82 -4.38
N VAL A 87 -8.68 -13.73 -5.69
CA VAL A 87 -8.92 -12.46 -6.38
C VAL A 87 -10.19 -11.81 -5.87
N GLY A 88 -11.29 -12.55 -5.77
CA GLY A 88 -12.57 -12.07 -5.25
C GLY A 88 -12.47 -11.54 -3.82
N THR A 89 -11.78 -12.27 -2.93
CA THR A 89 -11.55 -11.85 -1.54
C THR A 89 -10.73 -10.57 -1.47
N THR A 90 -9.67 -10.47 -2.28
CA THR A 90 -8.82 -9.28 -2.34
C THR A 90 -9.59 -8.06 -2.83
N VAL A 91 -10.37 -8.22 -3.91
CA VAL A 91 -11.21 -7.15 -4.47
C VAL A 91 -12.25 -6.70 -3.47
N MET A 92 -13.00 -7.62 -2.85
CA MET A 92 -14.03 -7.27 -1.86
C MET A 92 -13.42 -6.61 -0.62
N PHE A 93 -12.28 -7.09 -0.14
CA PHE A 93 -11.58 -6.48 0.99
C PHE A 93 -11.21 -5.03 0.70
N PHE A 94 -10.56 -4.76 -0.44
CA PHE A 94 -10.16 -3.39 -0.78
C PHE A 94 -11.34 -2.51 -1.19
N ALA A 95 -12.38 -3.06 -1.81
CA ALA A 95 -13.61 -2.31 -2.09
C ALA A 95 -14.25 -1.81 -0.79
N LEU A 96 -14.43 -2.69 0.20
CA LEU A 96 -14.94 -2.33 1.52
C LEU A 96 -13.99 -1.36 2.23
N ALA A 97 -12.69 -1.63 2.24
CA ALA A 97 -11.72 -0.76 2.88
C ALA A 97 -11.76 0.66 2.27
N ASN A 98 -11.79 0.78 0.94
CA ASN A 98 -11.90 2.05 0.21
C ASN A 98 -13.22 2.75 0.46
N TYR A 99 -14.34 2.02 0.49
CA TYR A 99 -15.64 2.59 0.83
C TYR A 99 -15.64 3.19 2.24
N VAL A 100 -15.06 2.48 3.21
CA VAL A 100 -14.87 3.00 4.57
C VAL A 100 -13.94 4.22 4.60
N LYS A 101 -13.03 4.43 3.63
CA LYS A 101 -12.20 5.64 3.55
C LYS A 101 -12.99 6.91 3.24
N LEU A 102 -14.19 6.79 2.65
CA LEU A 102 -15.00 7.96 2.33
C LEU A 102 -15.36 8.76 3.58
N ILE A 103 -15.72 8.08 4.69
CA ILE A 103 -16.07 8.72 5.97
C ILE A 103 -14.92 9.58 6.52
N PRO A 104 -13.70 9.05 6.73
CA PRO A 104 -12.64 9.90 7.23
C PRO A 104 -12.22 10.98 6.24
N TYR A 105 -12.22 10.72 4.93
CA TYR A 105 -11.92 11.75 3.93
C TYR A 105 -12.90 12.92 3.96
N THR A 106 -14.19 12.67 4.23
CA THR A 106 -15.15 13.78 4.45
C THR A 106 -14.84 14.51 5.75
N LEU A 107 -14.51 13.80 6.83
CA LEU A 107 -14.17 14.41 8.12
C LEU A 107 -12.89 15.27 8.07
N ILE A 108 -11.88 14.88 7.28
CA ILE A 108 -10.65 15.67 7.08
C ILE A 108 -10.76 16.69 5.93
N GLY A 109 -11.97 16.95 5.43
CA GLY A 109 -12.23 18.03 4.47
C GLY A 109 -11.78 17.75 3.02
N GLN A 110 -11.41 16.51 2.67
CA GLN A 110 -10.90 16.19 1.32
C GLN A 110 -11.97 16.26 0.22
N PHE A 111 -13.25 16.38 0.58
CA PHE A 111 -14.37 16.54 -0.35
C PHE A 111 -14.80 18.01 -0.51
N ASP A 112 -13.90 18.96 -0.32
CA ASP A 112 -14.18 20.36 -0.62
C ASP A 112 -14.29 20.60 -2.14
N GLY A 113 -15.00 21.67 -2.53
CA GLY A 113 -15.28 21.97 -3.93
C GLY A 113 -14.04 22.26 -4.77
N ALA A 114 -12.97 22.80 -4.18
CA ALA A 114 -11.73 23.08 -4.91
C ALA A 114 -10.95 21.78 -5.20
N ASN A 115 -10.87 20.87 -4.23
CA ASN A 115 -10.25 19.56 -4.45
C ASN A 115 -11.04 18.71 -5.46
N LEU A 116 -12.38 18.74 -5.38
CA LEU A 116 -13.25 18.07 -6.34
C LEU A 116 -13.14 18.66 -7.75
N GLY A 117 -13.10 19.99 -7.87
CA GLY A 117 -12.89 20.66 -9.15
C GLY A 117 -11.53 20.32 -9.78
N THR A 118 -10.47 20.35 -8.97
CA THR A 118 -9.12 19.92 -9.39
C THR A 118 -9.12 18.46 -9.85
N SER A 119 -9.75 17.58 -9.07
CA SER A 119 -9.88 16.16 -9.41
C SER A 119 -10.64 15.95 -10.71
N LEU A 120 -11.70 16.72 -10.97
CA LEU A 120 -12.48 16.62 -12.21
C LEU A 120 -11.68 17.05 -13.44
N VAL A 121 -10.89 18.13 -13.33
CA VAL A 121 -10.01 18.59 -14.42
C VAL A 121 -8.92 17.56 -14.72
N LEU A 122 -8.40 16.89 -13.69
CA LEU A 122 -7.38 15.86 -13.83
C LEU A 122 -7.94 14.47 -14.19
N ALA A 123 -9.22 14.21 -13.96
CA ALA A 123 -9.85 12.91 -14.20
C ALA A 123 -9.65 12.38 -15.63
N PRO A 124 -9.72 13.18 -16.71
CA PRO A 124 -9.41 12.72 -18.07
C PRO A 124 -7.98 12.22 -18.27
N LEU A 125 -7.02 12.64 -17.44
CA LEU A 125 -5.64 12.16 -17.51
C LEU A 125 -5.51 10.75 -16.96
N ALA A 126 -6.43 10.29 -16.11
CA ALA A 126 -6.40 8.94 -15.54
C ALA A 126 -6.49 7.83 -16.62
N PRO A 127 -7.46 7.82 -17.56
CA PRO A 127 -7.49 6.83 -18.63
C PRO A 127 -6.29 6.94 -19.58
N VAL A 128 -5.77 8.15 -19.81
CA VAL A 128 -4.56 8.36 -20.62
C VAL A 128 -3.34 7.74 -19.94
N GLY A 129 -3.12 8.04 -18.67
CA GLY A 129 -2.04 7.48 -17.87
C GLY A 129 -2.15 5.96 -17.75
N PHE A 130 -3.35 5.42 -17.57
CA PHE A 130 -3.60 3.98 -17.61
C PHE A 130 -3.23 3.36 -18.96
N GLY A 131 -3.67 3.96 -20.06
CA GLY A 131 -3.36 3.50 -21.41
C GLY A 131 -1.86 3.50 -21.69
N LEU A 132 -1.15 4.57 -21.31
CA LEU A 132 0.31 4.65 -21.39
C LEU A 132 0.98 3.58 -20.52
N GLY A 133 0.55 3.42 -19.28
CA GLY A 133 1.06 2.39 -18.37
C GLY A 133 0.90 0.99 -18.96
N TYR A 134 -0.28 0.67 -19.49
CA TYR A 134 -0.54 -0.60 -20.18
C TYR A 134 0.33 -0.79 -21.42
N PHE A 135 0.50 0.25 -22.23
CA PHE A 135 1.35 0.24 -23.42
C PHE A 135 2.82 -0.01 -23.10
N PHE A 136 3.36 0.64 -22.07
CA PHE A 136 4.75 0.46 -21.63
C PHE A 136 4.96 -0.85 -20.90
N ASN A 137 4.01 -1.30 -20.08
CA ASN A 137 4.10 -2.56 -19.36
C ASN A 137 4.33 -3.75 -20.30
N GLN A 138 3.73 -3.72 -21.49
CA GLN A 138 3.93 -4.74 -22.52
C GLN A 138 5.27 -4.69 -23.25
N ARG A 139 6.04 -3.60 -23.13
CA ARG A 139 7.31 -3.38 -23.86
C ARG A 139 8.55 -3.38 -22.99
N VAL A 140 8.40 -3.09 -21.70
CA VAL A 140 9.53 -2.97 -20.78
C VAL A 140 9.95 -4.36 -20.31
N ASN A 141 11.26 -4.60 -20.28
CA ASN A 141 11.82 -5.80 -19.69
C ASN A 141 11.47 -5.88 -18.19
N GLU A 142 10.84 -6.99 -17.78
CA GLU A 142 10.35 -7.20 -16.42
C GLU A 142 11.46 -7.03 -15.35
N VAL A 143 12.67 -7.54 -15.62
CA VAL A 143 13.80 -7.42 -14.70
C VAL A 143 14.23 -5.97 -14.53
N VAL A 144 14.30 -5.21 -15.63
CA VAL A 144 14.64 -3.78 -15.60
C VAL A 144 13.58 -2.99 -14.87
N PHE A 145 12.30 -3.26 -15.15
CA PHE A 145 11.17 -2.63 -14.47
C PHE A 145 11.28 -2.79 -12.95
N TYR A 146 11.43 -4.02 -12.46
CA TYR A 146 11.52 -4.26 -11.02
C TYR A 146 12.78 -3.65 -10.40
N ARG A 147 13.93 -3.66 -11.08
CA ARG A 147 15.14 -3.00 -10.57
C ARG A 147 14.93 -1.49 -10.39
N ILE A 148 14.37 -0.83 -11.39
CA ILE A 148 14.09 0.61 -11.33
C ILE A 148 13.02 0.89 -10.28
N ALA A 149 11.92 0.15 -10.27
CA ALA A 149 10.82 0.35 -9.34
C ALA A 149 11.25 0.18 -7.88
N TYR A 150 11.91 -0.93 -7.53
CA TYR A 150 12.40 -1.15 -6.16
C TYR A 150 13.55 -0.22 -5.78
N GLY A 151 14.42 0.15 -6.73
CA GLY A 151 15.47 1.15 -6.50
C GLY A 151 14.90 2.53 -6.18
N ALA A 152 13.94 3.00 -6.98
CA ALA A 152 13.23 4.25 -6.74
C ALA A 152 12.43 4.23 -5.44
N LEU A 153 11.73 3.12 -5.16
CA LEU A 153 10.98 2.95 -3.92
C LEU A 153 11.89 3.02 -2.68
N PHE A 154 13.05 2.37 -2.72
CA PHE A 154 14.03 2.41 -1.63
C PHE A 154 14.61 3.82 -1.45
N ALA A 155 15.04 4.47 -2.53
CA ALA A 155 15.57 5.82 -2.49
C ALA A 155 14.55 6.83 -1.95
N THR A 156 13.30 6.75 -2.41
CA THR A 156 12.21 7.60 -1.93
C THR A 156 11.90 7.31 -0.46
N GLY A 157 11.90 6.03 -0.07
CA GLY A 157 11.71 5.62 1.32
C GLY A 157 12.78 6.20 2.25
N LEU A 158 14.06 6.12 1.87
CA LEU A 158 15.16 6.73 2.62
C LEU A 158 15.02 8.25 2.71
N LYS A 159 14.64 8.93 1.62
CA LYS A 159 14.40 10.37 1.61
C LYS A 159 13.28 10.77 2.57
N LEU A 160 12.17 10.04 2.58
CA LEU A 160 11.06 10.31 3.49
C LEU A 160 11.44 10.08 4.96
N LEU A 161 12.24 9.05 5.26
CA LEU A 161 12.79 8.84 6.60
C LEU A 161 13.75 9.96 7.01
N TRP A 162 14.56 10.47 6.08
CA TRP A 162 15.47 11.58 6.31
C TRP A 162 14.74 12.88 6.59
N ASP A 163 13.68 13.19 5.85
CA ASP A 163 12.88 14.40 6.05
C ASP A 163 12.12 14.34 7.38
N GLY A 164 11.57 13.17 7.72
CA GLY A 164 10.86 12.95 8.98
C GLY A 164 11.76 12.82 10.21
N ARG A 165 13.10 12.96 10.10
CA ARG A 165 14.01 12.72 11.23
C ARG A 165 13.74 13.59 12.46
N ALA A 166 13.26 14.82 12.25
CA ALA A 166 12.92 15.74 13.32
C ALA A 166 11.83 15.19 14.26
N VAL A 167 10.94 14.34 13.73
CA VAL A 167 9.91 13.62 14.51
C VAL A 167 10.54 12.60 15.46
N LEU A 168 11.68 12.01 15.09
CA LEU A 168 12.41 11.02 15.90
C LEU A 168 13.33 11.67 16.95
N GLY A 169 13.38 13.00 17.02
CA GLY A 169 14.33 13.72 17.87
C GLY A 169 15.79 13.65 17.37
N LEU A 170 15.98 13.41 16.07
CA LEU A 170 17.25 13.36 15.34
C LEU A 170 17.39 14.57 14.41
#